data_AF-A0A1V1NV97-F1
#
_entry.id   AF-A0A1V1NV97-F1
#
_cell.length_a   1.000
_cell.length_b   1.000
_cell.length_c   1.000
_cell.angle_alpha   90.00
_cell.angle_beta   90.00
_cell.angle_gamma   90.00
#
_symmetry.space_group_name_H-M   'P 1'
#
loop_
_entity.id
_entity.type
_entity.pdbx_description
1 polymer ?
#
loop_
_entity_poly.entity_id
_entity_poly.type
_entity_poly.pdbx_seq_one_letter_code
_entity_poly.pdbx_strand_id
1 'polypeptide(L)'
;MQVGATRGNGLVGENITSNLKTIKEIPLKIKKNLDLEVRGEVYLAQNSLLQINQDRQNKNLAPFANLRNAASGSLRQLDPRIVAQRDFTNFYLW
;
A
#
# COMPACT_ATOMS: atom_id res chain seq x y z
N MET A 1 -11.12 1.47 -10.66
CA MET A 1 -11.07 0.65 -9.44
C MET A 1 -12.28 0.98 -8.58
N GLN A 2 -13.14 0.00 -8.36
CA GLN A 2 -14.31 0.14 -7.49
C GLN A 2 -13.93 -0.15 -6.03
N VAL A 3 -13.25 -1.27 -5.80
CA VAL A 3 -12.78 -1.72 -4.48
C VAL A 3 -11.35 -2.23 -4.58
N GLY A 4 -10.56 -2.02 -3.53
CA GLY A 4 -9.30 -2.71 -3.32
C GLY A 4 -9.12 -3.07 -1.83
N ALA A 5 -8.63 -4.27 -1.57
CA ALA A 5 -8.60 -4.85 -0.24
C ALA A 5 -7.29 -5.58 0.08
N THR A 6 -6.96 -5.67 1.37
CA THR A 6 -5.88 -6.54 1.85
C THR A 6 -6.32 -8.00 1.83
N ARG A 7 -5.37 -8.94 1.86
CA ARG A 7 -5.68 -10.39 1.92
C ARG A 7 -6.44 -10.79 3.19
N GLY A 8 -6.16 -10.14 4.32
CA GLY A 8 -6.70 -10.52 5.63
C GLY A 8 -6.49 -12.00 5.95
N ASN A 9 -7.56 -12.72 6.27
CA ASN A 9 -7.54 -14.16 6.54
C ASN A 9 -7.81 -15.04 5.30
N GLY A 10 -7.85 -14.45 4.10
CA GLY A 10 -8.16 -15.14 2.84
C GLY A 10 -9.65 -15.21 2.50
N LEU A 11 -10.53 -14.96 3.48
CA LEU A 11 -11.98 -14.83 3.28
C LEU A 11 -12.45 -13.38 3.45
N VAL A 12 -11.90 -12.68 4.44
CA VAL A 12 -12.24 -11.31 4.81
C VAL A 12 -10.95 -10.49 4.91
N GLY A 13 -10.92 -9.41 4.15
CA GLY A 13 -9.85 -8.41 4.11
C GLY A 13 -10.32 -7.04 4.58
N GLU A 14 -9.39 -6.08 4.60
CA GLU A 14 -9.69 -4.69 4.92
C GLU A 14 -9.85 -3.88 3.64
N ASN A 15 -10.88 -3.04 3.55
CA ASN A 15 -11.04 -2.10 2.45
C ASN A 15 -10.01 -0.97 2.57
N ILE A 16 -9.05 -0.95 1.65
CA ILE A 16 -7.98 0.05 1.57
C ILE A 16 -8.03 0.80 0.22
N THR A 17 -9.21 0.92 -0.37
CA THR A 17 -9.42 1.51 -1.70
C THR A 17 -8.80 2.91 -1.82
N SER A 18 -9.01 3.77 -0.83
CA SER A 18 -8.46 5.15 -0.85
C SER A 18 -6.94 5.16 -0.85
N ASN A 19 -6.30 4.22 -0.16
CA ASN A 19 -4.84 4.12 -0.07
C ASN A 19 -4.26 3.52 -1.37
N LEU A 20 -4.91 2.51 -1.94
CA LEU A 20 -4.48 1.94 -3.23
C LEU A 20 -4.61 2.96 -4.37
N LYS A 21 -5.59 3.88 -4.30
CA LYS A 21 -5.73 4.97 -5.29
C LYS A 21 -4.56 5.95 -5.30
N THR A 22 -3.72 5.98 -4.25
CA THR A 22 -2.54 6.87 -4.22
C THR A 22 -1.29 6.25 -4.83
N ILE A 23 -1.33 4.96 -5.18
CA ILE A 23 -0.20 4.23 -5.78
C ILE A 23 -0.25 4.45 -7.29
N LYS A 24 0.81 5.04 -7.84
CA LYS A 24 0.85 5.51 -9.24
C LYS A 24 0.81 4.35 -10.24
N GLU A 25 1.36 3.22 -9.84
CA GLU A 25 1.48 1.99 -10.62
C GLU A 25 0.13 1.28 -10.77
N ILE A 26 -0.87 1.61 -9.93
CA ILE A 26 -2.20 1.00 -9.98
C ILE A 26 -3.10 1.80 -10.94
N PRO A 27 -3.52 1.23 -12.08
CA PRO A 27 -4.41 1.92 -13.00
C PRO A 27 -5.80 2.12 -12.38
N LEU A 28 -6.27 3.37 -12.33
CA LEU A 28 -7.61 3.69 -11.81
C LEU A 28 -8.73 3.34 -12.78
N LYS A 29 -8.43 3.23 -14.08
CA LYS A 29 -9.35 2.85 -15.16
C LYS A 29 -8.62 1.91 -16.12
N ILE A 30 -9.38 0.98 -16.68
CA ILE A 30 -8.95 0.07 -17.74
C ILE A 30 -9.71 0.41 -19.02
N LYS A 31 -9.13 0.10 -20.18
CA LYS A 31 -9.71 0.51 -21.49
C LYS A 31 -11.06 -0.15 -21.79
N LYS A 32 -11.25 -1.40 -21.37
CA LYS A 32 -12.50 -2.15 -21.57
C LYS A 32 -13.35 -2.07 -20.31
N ASN A 33 -14.65 -1.89 -20.47
CA ASN A 33 -15.58 -1.98 -19.35
C ASN A 33 -15.84 -3.45 -19.02
N LEU A 34 -15.08 -4.00 -18.07
CA LEU A 34 -15.14 -5.39 -17.64
C LEU A 34 -15.22 -5.44 -16.12
N ASP A 35 -16.04 -6.33 -15.60
CA ASP A 35 -16.02 -6.68 -14.18
C ASP A 35 -14.92 -7.72 -13.94
N LEU A 36 -13.88 -7.33 -13.22
CA LEU A 36 -12.73 -8.17 -12.94
C LEU A 36 -12.16 -7.93 -11.54
N GLU A 37 -11.65 -9.01 -10.95
CA GLU A 37 -10.82 -8.99 -9.75
C GLU A 37 -9.38 -9.32 -10.18
N VAL A 38 -8.43 -8.49 -9.74
CA VAL A 38 -6.99 -8.73 -9.95
C VAL A 38 -6.30 -8.85 -8.60
N ARG A 39 -5.29 -9.70 -8.55
CA ARG A 39 -4.48 -9.95 -7.36
C ARG A 39 -3.04 -9.61 -7.64
N GLY A 40 -2.34 -9.20 -6.59
CA GLY A 40 -0.96 -8.75 -6.73
C GLY A 40 -0.37 -8.32 -5.40
N GLU A 41 0.89 -7.90 -5.46
CA GLU A 41 1.63 -7.32 -4.35
C GLU A 41 2.05 -5.90 -4.64
N VAL A 42 1.96 -5.08 -3.59
CA VAL A 42 2.54 -3.75 -3.53
C VAL A 42 3.87 -3.83 -2.80
N TYR A 43 4.92 -3.29 -3.41
CA TYR A 43 6.25 -3.25 -2.84
C TYR A 43 6.67 -1.83 -2.44
N LEU A 44 7.39 -1.74 -1.33
CA LEU A 44 7.93 -0.49 -0.81
C LEU A 44 9.43 -0.41 -1.13
N ALA A 45 9.91 0.75 -1.56
CA ALA A 45 11.34 0.99 -1.77
C ALA A 45 12.16 0.76 -0.49
N GLN A 46 13.41 0.31 -0.64
CA GLN A 46 14.36 0.26 0.50
C GLN A 46 14.57 1.64 1.14
N ASN A 47 14.72 2.68 0.31
CA ASN A 47 14.90 4.05 0.80
C ASN A 47 13.67 4.56 1.59
N SER A 48 12.47 4.15 1.18
CA SER A 48 11.25 4.45 1.93
C SER A 48 11.29 3.87 3.34
N LEU A 49 11.79 2.64 3.55
CA LEU A 49 11.90 2.08 4.91
C LEU A 49 12.77 2.95 5.83
N LEU A 50 13.89 3.46 5.31
CA LEU A 50 14.79 4.33 6.07
C LEU A 50 14.09 5.63 6.47
N GLN A 51 13.44 6.31 5.52
CA GLN A 51 12.67 7.54 5.77
C GLN A 51 11.55 7.30 6.79
N ILE A 52 10.81 6.21 6.65
CA ILE A 52 9.71 5.86 7.56
C ILE A 52 10.24 5.60 8.97
N ASN A 53 11.36 4.91 9.09
CA ASN A 53 11.94 4.63 10.41
C ASN A 53 12.48 5.89 11.06
N GLN A 54 13.06 6.81 10.29
CA GLN A 54 13.48 8.12 10.78
C GLN A 54 12.28 8.95 11.29
N ASP A 55 11.19 9.02 10.52
CA ASP A 55 9.95 9.69 10.94
C ASP A 55 9.36 9.08 12.21
N ARG A 56 9.43 7.76 12.34
CA ARG A 56 8.94 7.03 13.52
C ARG A 56 9.80 7.31 14.74
N GLN A 57 11.12 7.32 14.60
CA GLN A 57 12.06 7.69 15.67
C GLN A 57 11.81 9.12 16.17
N ASN A 58 11.61 10.07 15.25
CA ASN A 58 11.25 11.46 15.60
C ASN A 58 9.93 11.56 16.38
N LYS A 59 9.05 10.57 16.24
CA LYS A 59 7.78 10.46 16.96
C LYS A 59 7.83 9.51 18.17
N ASN A 60 9.02 9.05 18.57
CA ASN A 60 9.24 8.06 19.64
C ASN A 60 8.49 6.73 19.41
N LEU A 61 8.30 6.33 18.15
CA LEU A 61 7.69 5.08 17.74
C LEU A 61 8.77 4.06 17.37
N ALA A 62 8.51 2.78 17.69
CA ALA A 62 9.41 1.69 17.31
C ALA A 62 9.57 1.60 15.77
N PRO A 63 10.79 1.46 15.23
CA PRO A 63 11.00 1.31 13.80
C PRO A 63 10.38 0.00 13.28
N PHE A 64 10.06 -0.04 11.99
CA PHE A 64 9.69 -1.28 11.32
C PHE A 64 10.92 -2.18 11.13
N ALA A 65 10.74 -3.46 11.44
CA ALA A 65 11.81 -4.47 11.34
C ALA A 65 12.20 -4.82 9.90
N ASN A 66 11.28 -4.70 8.94
CA ASN A 66 11.52 -5.05 7.54
C ASN A 66 10.56 -4.31 6.59
N LEU A 67 10.86 -4.39 5.29
CA LEU A 67 10.07 -3.74 4.23
C LEU A 67 8.62 -4.20 4.20
N ARG A 68 8.37 -5.49 4.41
CA ARG A 68 7.01 -6.05 4.41
C ARG A 68 6.14 -5.42 5.50
N ASN A 69 6.69 -5.26 6.70
CA ASN A 69 5.99 -4.63 7.82
C ASN A 69 5.76 -3.15 7.56
N ALA A 70 6.74 -2.44 6.99
CA ALA A 70 6.58 -1.04 6.63
C ALA A 70 5.55 -0.82 5.51
N ALA A 71 5.53 -1.68 4.49
CA ALA A 71 4.54 -1.65 3.42
C ALA A 71 3.13 -1.88 3.96
N SER A 72 2.93 -2.97 4.72
CA SER A 72 1.65 -3.29 5.35
C SER A 72 1.16 -2.19 6.30
N GLY A 73 2.04 -1.68 7.16
CA GLY A 73 1.72 -0.58 8.08
C GLY A 73 1.44 0.74 7.37
N SER A 74 2.06 0.99 6.21
CA SER A 74 1.80 2.18 5.40
C SER A 74 0.47 2.07 4.66
N LEU A 75 0.15 0.92 4.07
CA LEU A 75 -1.12 0.72 3.34
C LEU A 75 -2.36 0.74 4.23
N ARG A 76 -2.19 0.63 5.54
CA ARG A 76 -3.27 0.68 6.54
C ARG A 76 -3.40 2.04 7.25
N GLN A 77 -2.71 3.07 6.79
CA GLN A 77 -2.88 4.41 7.34
C GLN A 77 -4.31 4.92 7.10
N LEU A 78 -4.89 5.56 8.11
CA LEU A 78 -6.22 6.16 8.00
C LEU A 78 -6.25 7.34 7.03
N ASP A 79 -5.14 8.10 6.97
CA ASP A 79 -4.99 9.22 6.05
C ASP A 79 -4.24 8.77 4.78
N PRO A 80 -4.91 8.72 3.61
CA PRO A 80 -4.30 8.31 2.35
C PRO A 80 -3.16 9.25 1.91
N ARG A 81 -3.12 10.50 2.41
CA ARG A 81 -2.04 11.44 2.10
C ARG A 81 -0.70 10.96 2.64
N ILE A 82 -0.71 10.25 3.78
CA ILE A 82 0.50 9.64 4.34
C ILE A 82 1.00 8.55 3.40
N VAL A 83 0.09 7.76 2.81
CA VAL A 83 0.41 6.70 1.85
C VAL A 83 0.98 7.29 0.55
N ALA A 84 0.38 8.37 0.06
CA ALA A 84 0.83 9.08 -1.15
C ALA A 84 2.25 9.67 -1.04
N GLN A 85 2.71 9.97 0.18
CA GLN A 85 4.08 10.43 0.44
C GLN A 85 5.11 9.30 0.42
N ARG A 86 4.68 8.03 0.44
CA ARG A 86 5.59 6.88 0.42
C ARG A 86 5.87 6.47 -1.01
N ASP A 87 7.13 6.17 -1.28
CA ASP A 87 7.54 5.63 -2.56
C ASP A 87 7.28 4.12 -2.58
N PHE A 88 6.08 3.76 -3.07
CA PHE A 88 5.74 2.41 -3.47
C PHE A 88 6.28 2.21 -4.87
N THR A 89 7.31 1.38 -5.00
CA THR A 89 8.09 1.29 -6.24
C THR A 89 7.39 0.50 -7.32
N ASN A 90 6.60 -0.50 -6.93
CA ASN A 90 5.98 -1.42 -7.87
C ASN A 90 4.69 -2.02 -7.33
N PHE A 91 3.74 -2.24 -8.24
CA PHE A 91 2.60 -3.12 -8.05
C PHE A 91 2.67 -4.23 -9.11
N TYR A 92 2.86 -5.47 -8.67
CA TYR A 92 2.94 -6.63 -9.56
C TYR A 92 1.69 -7.48 -9.44
N LEU A 93 1.06 -7.75 -10.58
CA LEU A 93 -0.09 -8.65 -10.69
C LEU A 93 0.38 -10.10 -10.90
N TRP A 94 -0.37 -11.07 -10.39
CA TRP A 94 -0.19 -12.50 -10.67
C TRP A 94 -1.53 -13.22 -10.82
#